data_AF-A0A6J7EWV6-F1
#
_entry.id   AF-A0A6J7EWV6-F1
#
_cell.length_a   1.000
_cell.length_b   1.000
_cell.length_c   1.000
_cell.angle_alpha   90.00
_cell.angle_beta   90.00
_cell.angle_gamma   90.00
#
_symmetry.space_group_name_H-M   'P 1'
#
loop_
_entity.id
_entity.type
_entity.pdbx_description
1 polymer ?
#
loop_
_entity_poly.entity_id
_entity_poly.type
_entity_poly.pdbx_seq_one_letter_code
_entity_poly.pdbx_strand_id
1 'polypeptide(L)'
;MADQTESSIIIEATPAEVMAVVADLKNYPSWASAIKRVEIDESDKSGRPLRVTISIDAGAMRDTVSLAYDWSGSPDVVSWSLEDAKMLTAMDGAYEVREHPEGAEVSYRLTVDLSMPMLSMIKRKAEKDVVDSALKQLKKFVEEQ
;
A
#
# COMPACT_ATOMS: atom_id res chain seq x y z
N MET A 1 21.65 0.46 3.52
CA MET A 1 20.58 0.57 2.52
C MET A 1 19.49 -0.37 2.99
N ALA A 2 18.34 0.16 3.41
CA ALA A 2 17.26 -0.69 3.90
C ALA A 2 16.79 -1.58 2.74
N ASP A 3 16.71 -2.88 2.99
CA ASP A 3 16.22 -3.85 2.02
C ASP A 3 14.71 -3.64 1.84
N GLN A 4 14.34 -2.78 0.89
CA GLN A 4 12.95 -2.58 0.50
C GLN A 4 12.60 -3.57 -0.61
N THR A 5 11.42 -4.19 -0.50
CA THR A 5 10.88 -5.00 -1.59
C THR A 5 10.07 -4.09 -2.53
N GLU A 6 10.45 -4.08 -3.80
CA GLU A 6 9.83 -3.26 -4.85
C GLU A 6 9.36 -4.14 -6.01
N SER A 7 8.22 -3.79 -6.61
CA SER A 7 7.82 -4.28 -7.93
C SER A 7 6.96 -3.23 -8.64
N SER A 8 6.85 -3.33 -9.96
CA SER A 8 6.00 -2.47 -10.77
C SER A 8 5.10 -3.26 -11.72
N ILE A 9 4.01 -2.63 -12.15
CA ILE A 9 3.08 -3.16 -13.14
C ILE A 9 2.54 -2.02 -14.02
N ILE A 10 2.19 -2.33 -15.26
CA ILE A 10 1.46 -1.41 -16.15
C ILE A 10 -0.04 -1.64 -15.96
N ILE A 11 -0.79 -0.57 -15.72
CA ILE A 11 -2.26 -0.55 -15.64
C ILE A 11 -2.78 0.25 -16.83
N GLU A 12 -3.76 -0.30 -17.55
CA GLU A 12 -4.41 0.31 -18.73
C GLU A 12 -5.39 1.43 -18.32
N ALA A 13 -4.89 2.43 -17.59
CA ALA A 13 -5.62 3.61 -17.13
C ALA A 13 -4.68 4.81 -17.05
N THR A 14 -5.24 6.02 -16.91
CA THR A 14 -4.42 7.22 -16.72
C THR A 14 -3.78 7.24 -15.31
N PRO A 15 -2.61 7.88 -15.14
CA PRO A 15 -2.00 8.05 -13.81
C PRO A 15 -2.95 8.66 -12.76
N ALA A 16 -3.81 9.58 -13.19
CA ALA A 16 -4.79 10.22 -12.32
C ALA A 16 -5.87 9.25 -11.83
N GLU A 17 -6.38 8.37 -12.69
CA GLU A 17 -7.37 7.34 -12.32
C GLU A 17 -6.78 6.33 -11.34
N VAL A 18 -5.56 5.87 -11.59
CA VAL A 18 -4.84 4.97 -10.68
C VAL A 18 -4.62 5.65 -9.32
N MET A 19 -4.09 6.88 -9.31
CA MET A 19 -3.80 7.58 -8.06
C MET A 19 -5.07 7.91 -7.27
N ALA A 20 -6.19 8.15 -7.95
CA ALA A 20 -7.48 8.32 -7.29
C ALA A 20 -7.92 7.06 -6.54
N VAL A 21 -7.73 5.87 -7.13
CA VAL A 21 -7.99 4.59 -6.46
C VAL A 21 -7.03 4.35 -5.30
N VAL A 22 -5.75 4.63 -5.48
CA VAL A 22 -4.74 4.52 -4.40
C VAL A 22 -5.04 5.47 -3.24
N ALA A 23 -5.58 6.66 -3.52
CA ALA A 23 -5.94 7.62 -2.49
C ALA A 23 -7.27 7.30 -1.79
N ASP A 24 -8.15 6.51 -2.40
CA ASP A 24 -9.42 6.09 -1.82
C ASP A 24 -9.27 4.89 -0.86
N LEU A 25 -8.54 5.14 0.24
CA LEU A 25 -8.27 4.14 1.26
C LEU A 25 -9.56 3.53 1.85
N LYS A 26 -10.67 4.27 1.89
CA LYS A 26 -11.95 3.76 2.40
C LYS A 26 -12.50 2.62 1.55
N ASN A 27 -12.19 2.61 0.27
CA ASN A 27 -12.63 1.60 -0.67
C ASN A 27 -11.69 0.39 -0.75
N TYR A 28 -10.52 0.42 -0.09
CA TYR A 28 -9.59 -0.71 -0.09
C TYR A 28 -10.23 -2.05 0.29
N PRO A 29 -11.13 -2.16 1.28
CA PRO A 29 -11.78 -3.43 1.62
C PRO A 29 -12.60 -4.07 0.49
N SER A 30 -12.99 -3.32 -0.55
CA SER A 30 -13.77 -3.85 -1.67
C SER A 30 -12.92 -4.64 -2.67
N TRP A 31 -11.61 -4.38 -2.74
CA TRP A 31 -10.73 -4.96 -3.76
C TRP A 31 -9.40 -5.51 -3.23
N ALA A 32 -8.87 -4.96 -2.13
CA ALA A 32 -7.65 -5.44 -1.48
C ALA A 32 -8.00 -6.50 -0.44
N SER A 33 -7.92 -7.78 -0.83
CA SER A 33 -8.31 -8.93 -0.01
C SER A 33 -7.67 -9.00 1.38
N ALA A 34 -6.45 -8.47 1.54
CA ALA A 34 -5.75 -8.44 2.82
C ALA A 34 -6.29 -7.35 3.78
N ILE A 35 -7.05 -6.39 3.28
CA ILE A 35 -7.54 -5.25 4.05
C ILE A 35 -9.02 -5.48 4.37
N LYS A 36 -9.34 -5.54 5.66
CA LYS A 36 -10.69 -5.87 6.13
C LYS A 36 -11.49 -4.66 6.57
N ARG A 37 -10.81 -3.63 7.04
CA ARG A 37 -11.41 -2.38 7.50
C ARG A 37 -10.39 -1.26 7.36
N VAL A 38 -10.89 -0.08 7.03
CA VAL A 38 -10.11 1.16 7.03
C VAL A 38 -10.92 2.22 7.77
N GLU A 39 -10.26 2.89 8.70
CA GLU A 39 -10.78 4.06 9.41
C GLU A 39 -9.84 5.23 9.13
N ILE A 40 -10.41 6.36 8.74
CA ILE A 40 -9.64 7.58 8.50
C ILE A 40 -9.71 8.42 9.78
N ASP A 41 -8.59 8.50 10.48
CA ASP A 41 -8.49 9.19 11.78
C ASP A 41 -8.24 10.68 11.59
N GLU A 42 -7.45 11.04 10.57
CA GLU A 42 -7.10 12.41 10.23
C GLU A 42 -7.02 12.60 8.72
N SER A 43 -7.35 13.81 8.24
CA SER A 43 -7.25 14.17 6.82
C SER A 43 -6.75 15.60 6.66
N ASP A 44 -6.09 15.87 5.53
CA ASP A 44 -5.65 17.22 5.17
C ASP A 44 -6.83 18.09 4.66
N LYS A 45 -6.54 19.35 4.34
CA LYS A 45 -7.54 20.31 3.82
C LYS A 45 -8.15 19.91 2.48
N SER A 46 -7.47 19.04 1.73
CA SER A 46 -7.93 18.50 0.45
C SER A 46 -8.69 17.18 0.62
N GLY A 47 -8.88 16.71 1.86
CA GLY A 47 -9.56 15.46 2.18
C GLY A 47 -8.68 14.21 2.03
N ARG A 48 -7.35 14.36 1.84
CA ARG A 48 -6.44 13.23 1.74
C ARG A 48 -6.13 12.67 3.14
N PRO A 49 -6.17 11.34 3.34
CA PRO A 49 -5.88 10.74 4.63
C PRO A 49 -4.47 11.05 5.14
N LEU A 50 -4.32 11.53 6.37
CA LEU A 50 -3.01 11.76 7.01
C LEU A 50 -2.69 10.68 8.05
N ARG A 51 -3.70 10.22 8.79
CA ARG A 51 -3.60 9.10 9.71
C ARG A 51 -4.75 8.15 9.47
N VAL A 52 -4.45 6.86 9.39
CA VAL A 52 -5.46 5.82 9.19
C VAL A 52 -5.19 4.61 10.05
N THR A 53 -6.28 4.00 10.51
CA THR A 53 -6.26 2.71 11.19
C THR A 53 -6.78 1.63 10.22
N ILE A 54 -5.97 0.60 9.98
CA ILE A 54 -6.26 -0.47 9.02
C ILE A 54 -6.23 -1.82 9.73
N SER A 55 -7.30 -2.61 9.55
CA SER A 55 -7.31 -4.03 9.94
C SER A 55 -6.82 -4.89 8.78
N ILE A 56 -5.70 -5.57 9.01
CA ILE A 56 -5.04 -6.46 8.03
C ILE A 56 -5.33 -7.92 8.41
N ASP A 57 -5.72 -8.72 7.42
CA ASP A 57 -5.79 -10.18 7.48
C ASP A 57 -5.15 -10.78 6.23
N ALA A 58 -3.88 -11.14 6.35
CA ALA A 58 -3.08 -11.81 5.34
C ALA A 58 -2.93 -13.32 5.67
N GLY A 59 -3.99 -13.94 6.18
CA GLY A 59 -4.04 -15.37 6.47
C GLY A 59 -3.35 -15.72 7.80
N ALA A 60 -2.06 -16.05 7.75
CA ALA A 60 -1.29 -16.40 8.95
C ALA A 60 -0.94 -15.18 9.83
N MET A 61 -1.07 -13.98 9.27
CA MET A 61 -0.79 -12.70 9.92
C MET A 61 -2.06 -11.85 9.95
N ARG A 62 -2.46 -11.43 11.15
CA ARG A 62 -3.57 -10.50 11.38
C ARG A 62 -3.12 -9.41 12.33
N ASP A 63 -3.27 -8.16 11.94
CA ASP A 63 -2.87 -7.03 12.76
C ASP A 63 -3.85 -5.86 12.56
N THR A 64 -3.82 -4.91 13.49
CA THR A 64 -4.43 -3.60 13.31
C THR A 64 -3.32 -2.58 13.40
N VAL A 65 -3.12 -1.83 12.32
CA VAL A 65 -2.03 -0.90 12.16
C VAL A 65 -2.57 0.52 12.07
N SER A 66 -1.87 1.46 12.71
CA SER A 66 -2.03 2.90 12.51
C SER A 66 -0.90 3.38 11.61
N LEU A 67 -1.25 4.03 10.50
CA LEU A 67 -0.29 4.49 9.50
C LEU A 67 -0.38 6.01 9.34
N ALA A 68 0.78 6.66 9.30
CA ALA A 68 0.92 8.06 8.89
C ALA A 68 1.21 8.12 7.39
N TYR A 69 0.38 8.84 6.65
CA TYR A 69 0.50 9.06 5.20
C TYR A 69 1.17 10.40 4.92
N ASP A 70 2.04 10.40 3.92
CA ASP A 70 2.74 11.57 3.39
C ASP A 70 2.41 11.75 1.89
N TRP A 71 1.88 12.94 1.59
CA TRP A 71 1.44 13.36 0.25
C TRP A 71 2.34 14.44 -0.35
N SER A 72 3.53 14.67 0.20
CA SER A 72 4.49 15.67 -0.29
C SER A 72 4.95 15.40 -1.73
N GLY A 73 4.93 14.14 -2.17
CA GLY A 73 5.22 13.73 -3.54
C GLY A 73 4.01 13.70 -4.48
N SER A 74 2.84 14.16 -4.04
CA SER A 74 1.62 14.23 -4.86
C SER A 74 1.82 15.19 -6.05
N PRO A 75 1.28 14.89 -7.25
CA PRO A 75 0.31 13.82 -7.55
C PRO A 75 0.91 12.44 -7.84
N ASP A 76 2.24 12.33 -7.98
CA ASP A 76 2.86 11.11 -8.54
C ASP A 76 3.18 10.07 -7.45
N VAL A 77 3.42 10.51 -6.21
CA VAL A 77 3.86 9.66 -5.12
C VAL A 77 3.01 9.86 -3.87
N VAL A 78 2.68 8.75 -3.22
CA VAL A 78 2.17 8.70 -1.86
C VAL A 78 2.98 7.67 -1.07
N SER A 79 3.38 8.03 0.14
CA SER A 79 4.10 7.14 1.04
C SER A 79 3.45 7.09 2.41
N TRP A 80 3.75 6.05 3.18
CA TRP A 80 3.30 5.93 4.56
C TRP A 80 4.34 5.21 5.42
N SER A 81 4.22 5.42 6.72
CA SER A 81 5.03 4.79 7.75
C SER A 81 4.16 4.31 8.92
N LEU A 82 4.65 3.32 9.64
CA LEU A 82 3.98 2.75 10.81
C LEU A 82 4.05 3.72 12.00
N GLU A 83 2.89 4.04 12.57
CA GLU A 83 2.81 4.74 13.86
C GLU A 83 2.60 3.79 15.03
N ASP A 84 1.70 2.82 14.87
CA ASP A 84 1.37 1.84 15.91
C ASP A 84 0.87 0.54 15.31
N ALA A 85 1.18 -0.59 15.96
CA ALA A 85 0.62 -1.90 15.62
C ALA A 85 0.80 -2.87 16.78
N LYS A 86 0.10 -4.01 16.71
CA LYS A 86 0.22 -5.05 17.73
C LYS A 86 1.39 -5.99 17.48
N MET A 87 1.64 -6.39 16.23
CA MET A 87 2.68 -7.37 15.88
C MET A 87 3.80 -6.76 15.04
N LEU A 88 3.44 -5.85 14.14
CA LEU A 88 4.40 -5.11 13.34
C LEU A 88 5.19 -4.11 14.17
N THR A 89 6.48 -4.03 13.91
CA THR A 89 7.40 -3.07 14.53
C THR A 89 7.92 -2.03 13.54
N ALA A 90 7.83 -2.31 12.24
CA ALA A 90 8.02 -1.33 11.18
C ALA A 90 7.14 -1.69 9.98
N MET A 91 6.64 -0.68 9.28
CA MET A 91 5.94 -0.83 8.01
C MET A 91 6.07 0.47 7.24
N ASP A 92 6.89 0.47 6.19
CA ASP A 92 7.09 1.62 5.32
C ASP A 92 6.71 1.23 3.91
N GLY A 93 5.86 2.04 3.27
CA GLY A 93 5.43 1.78 1.91
C GLY A 93 5.29 3.03 1.07
N ALA A 94 5.34 2.86 -0.24
CA ALA A 94 5.11 3.93 -1.19
C ALA A 94 4.53 3.41 -2.49
N TYR A 95 3.50 4.10 -3.00
CA TYR A 95 3.07 4.00 -4.38
C TYR A 95 3.63 5.17 -5.17
N GLU A 96 4.18 4.87 -6.34
CA GLU A 96 4.61 5.85 -7.33
C GLU A 96 3.95 5.50 -8.67
N VAL A 97 3.28 6.48 -9.27
CA VAL A 97 2.54 6.34 -10.51
C VAL A 97 3.16 7.27 -11.55
N ARG A 98 3.53 6.72 -12.71
CA ARG A 98 4.13 7.49 -13.81
C ARG A 98 3.40 7.23 -15.11
N GLU A 99 3.50 8.18 -16.04
CA GLU A 99 3.00 8.00 -17.40
C GLU A 99 3.72 6.85 -18.12
N HIS A 100 2.97 6.01 -18.84
CA HIS A 100 3.48 4.95 -19.67
C HIS A 100 2.72 4.92 -21.02
N PRO A 101 3.33 4.54 -22.15
CA PRO A 101 2.64 4.49 -23.44
C PRO A 101 1.38 3.61 -23.47
N GLU A 102 1.32 2.60 -22.59
CA GLU A 102 0.20 1.66 -22.45
C GLU A 102 -0.74 2.00 -21.26
N GLY A 103 -0.57 3.16 -20.63
CA GLY A 103 -1.38 3.61 -19.49
C GLY A 103 -0.54 4.24 -18.38
N ALA A 104 -0.53 3.63 -17.21
CA ALA A 104 0.26 4.08 -16.06
C ALA A 104 1.20 2.97 -15.57
N GLU A 105 2.47 3.32 -15.35
CA GLU A 105 3.39 2.45 -14.62
C GLU A 105 3.23 2.71 -13.12
N VAL A 106 2.87 1.66 -12.37
CA VAL A 106 2.67 1.73 -10.92
C VAL A 106 3.76 0.95 -10.24
N SER A 107 4.62 1.64 -9.50
CA SER A 107 5.61 1.05 -8.62
C SER A 107 5.06 0.98 -7.19
N TYR A 108 5.22 -0.18 -6.56
CA TYR A 108 4.89 -0.36 -5.15
C TYR A 108 6.12 -0.87 -4.39
N ARG A 109 6.51 -0.12 -3.36
CA ARG A 109 7.55 -0.48 -2.40
C ARG A 109 6.94 -0.76 -1.04
N LEU A 110 7.41 -1.81 -0.39
CA LEU A 110 7.01 -2.16 0.96
C LEU A 110 8.19 -2.76 1.74
N THR A 111 8.34 -2.33 2.99
CA THR A 111 9.25 -2.90 3.99
C THR A 111 8.45 -3.18 5.25
N VAL A 112 8.62 -4.36 5.85
CA VAL A 112 7.83 -4.79 7.01
C VAL A 112 8.72 -5.46 8.05
N ASP A 113 8.67 -5.04 9.31
CA ASP A 113 9.31 -5.76 10.42
C ASP A 113 8.29 -6.27 11.43
N LEU A 114 8.58 -7.45 11.99
CA LEU A 114 7.78 -8.11 13.01
C LEU A 114 8.57 -8.20 14.31
N SER A 115 7.85 -8.17 15.44
CA SER A 115 8.45 -8.34 16.76
C SER A 115 9.07 -9.73 16.98
N MET A 116 8.63 -10.75 16.24
CA MET A 116 9.22 -12.08 16.26
C MET A 116 10.38 -12.19 15.26
N PRO A 117 11.51 -12.82 15.64
CA PRO A 117 12.64 -13.00 14.74
C PRO A 117 12.25 -13.93 13.57
N MET A 118 12.40 -13.41 12.35
CA MET A 118 12.21 -14.17 11.11
C MET A 118 13.51 -14.29 10.34
N LEU A 119 13.69 -15.41 9.63
CA LEU A 119 14.78 -15.54 8.67
C LEU A 119 14.59 -14.54 7.53
N SER A 120 15.63 -13.75 7.20
CA SER A 120 15.53 -12.66 6.23
C SER A 120 15.03 -13.10 4.85
N MET A 121 15.35 -14.32 4.42
CA MET A 121 14.86 -14.89 3.16
C MET A 121 13.34 -15.11 3.16
N ILE A 122 12.78 -15.55 4.29
CA ILE A 122 11.33 -15.76 4.45
C ILE A 122 10.61 -14.42 4.47
N LYS A 123 11.15 -13.45 5.21
CA LYS A 123 10.61 -12.07 5.27
C LYS A 123 10.51 -11.46 3.88
N ARG A 124 11.61 -11.44 3.10
CA ARG A 124 11.61 -10.90 1.74
C ARG A 124 10.62 -11.60 0.81
N LYS A 125 10.48 -12.93 0.94
CA LYS A 125 9.51 -13.68 0.13
C LYS A 125 8.08 -13.26 0.46
N ALA A 126 7.75 -13.12 1.74
CA ALA A 126 6.43 -12.68 2.17
C ALA A 126 6.13 -11.23 1.74
N GLU A 127 7.10 -10.31 1.90
CA GLU A 127 6.97 -8.93 1.40
C GLU A 127 6.72 -8.91 -0.11
N LYS A 128 7.47 -9.69 -0.89
CA LYS A 128 7.29 -9.78 -2.33
C LYS A 128 5.92 -10.30 -2.72
N ASP A 129 5.45 -11.33 -2.04
CA ASP A 129 4.11 -11.89 -2.31
C ASP A 129 3.00 -10.89 -2.00
N VAL A 130 3.15 -10.08 -0.94
CA VAL A 130 2.21 -9.00 -0.62
C VAL A 130 2.23 -7.92 -1.69
N VAL A 131 3.42 -7.45 -2.10
CA VAL A 131 3.57 -6.42 -3.14
C VAL A 131 2.98 -6.89 -4.46
N ASP A 132 3.34 -8.08 -4.94
CA ASP A 132 2.85 -8.66 -6.19
C ASP A 132 1.32 -8.84 -6.17
N SER A 133 0.78 -9.30 -5.04
CA SER A 133 -0.65 -9.51 -4.86
C SER A 133 -1.43 -8.19 -4.83
N ALA A 134 -0.91 -7.17 -4.13
CA ALA A 134 -1.53 -5.86 -4.06
C ALA A 134 -1.57 -5.17 -5.43
N LEU A 135 -0.46 -5.19 -6.18
CA LEU A 135 -0.39 -4.64 -7.54
C LEU A 135 -1.37 -5.33 -8.50
N LYS A 136 -1.48 -6.66 -8.44
CA LYS A 136 -2.42 -7.41 -9.29
C LYS A 136 -3.88 -7.09 -8.96
N GLN A 137 -4.21 -6.94 -7.69
CA GLN A 137 -5.57 -6.57 -7.26
C GLN A 137 -5.90 -5.13 -7.64
N LEU A 138 -4.95 -4.20 -7.48
CA LEU A 138 -5.10 -2.81 -7.93
C LEU A 138 -5.34 -2.75 -9.44
N LYS A 139 -4.49 -3.40 -10.25
CA LYS A 139 -4.65 -3.48 -11.71
C LYS A 139 -6.04 -3.98 -12.08
N LYS A 140 -6.42 -5.14 -11.52
CA LYS A 140 -7.74 -5.74 -11.79
C LYS A 140 -8.88 -4.78 -11.45
N PHE A 141 -8.83 -4.15 -10.27
CA PHE A 141 -9.89 -3.25 -9.84
C PHE A 141 -9.99 -2.01 -10.71
N VAL A 142 -8.86 -1.39 -11.08
CA VAL A 142 -8.83 -0.20 -11.93
C VAL A 142 -9.33 -0.50 -13.34
N GLU A 143 -8.95 -1.65 -13.92
CA GLU A 143 -9.31 -2.03 -15.29
C GLU A 143 -10.75 -2.56 -15.43
N GLU A 144 -11.38 -2.94 -14.31
CA GLU A 144 -12.76 -3.43 -14.27
C GLU A 144 -13.79 -2.34 -13.89
N GLN A 145 -13.38 -1.08 -13.75
CA GLN A 145 -14.30 0.05 -13.48
C GLN A 145 -15.08 0.52 -14.71
#